data_AF-A0A8C7RQD0-F1
#
_entry.id   AF-A0A8C7RQD0-F1
#
_cell.length_a   1.000
_cell.length_b   1.000
_cell.length_c   1.000
_cell.angle_alpha   90.00
_cell.angle_beta   90.00
_cell.angle_gamma   90.00
#
_symmetry.space_group_name_H-M   'P 1'
#
loop_
_entity.id
_entity.type
_entity.pdbx_description
1 polymer ?
#
loop_
_entity_poly.entity_id
_entity_poly.type
_entity_poly.pdbx_seq_one_letter_code
_entity_poly.pdbx_strand_id
1 'polypeptide(L)'
;MVQFGCRVCGVSAVVSLLLAGLAAASSDLFDNQLGDINYCKKQCQNTVKNKSPAKDSILNACHRGCRLYSICQFVNGNAGFNTSREECQGACQEAYSKLLEQEACSTGCASQPSEPEIKRRKKILILIMDQNTNTSQN
;
A
#
# COMPACT_ATOMS: atom_id res chain seq x y z
N MET A 1 23.19 3.70 49.24
CA MET A 1 24.16 3.28 48.20
C MET A 1 23.93 1.81 47.94
N VAL A 2 23.30 1.44 46.81
CA VAL A 2 23.31 0.06 46.30
C VAL A 2 23.48 0.15 44.79
N GLN A 3 24.72 -0.01 44.32
CA GLN A 3 25.05 -0.29 42.94
C GLN A 3 24.64 -1.74 42.65
N PHE A 4 23.67 -1.95 41.76
CA PHE A 4 23.51 -3.23 41.07
C PHE A 4 24.02 -3.05 39.64
N GLY A 5 25.31 -3.35 39.46
CA GLY A 5 25.88 -3.61 38.15
C GLY A 5 25.58 -5.05 37.76
N CYS A 6 24.80 -5.25 36.71
CA CYS A 6 24.87 -6.45 35.88
C CYS A 6 24.63 -6.05 34.42
N ARG A 7 25.59 -6.47 33.60
CA ARG A 7 25.81 -6.23 32.19
C ARG A 7 24.73 -6.93 31.34
N VAL A 8 23.69 -6.20 30.92
CA VAL A 8 22.63 -6.72 30.02
C VAL A 8 22.54 -5.90 28.71
N CYS A 9 23.66 -5.45 28.17
CA CYS A 9 23.64 -4.63 26.93
C CYS A 9 23.48 -5.45 25.63
N GLY A 10 23.70 -6.77 25.66
CA GLY A 10 23.72 -7.59 24.45
C GLY A 10 22.34 -7.97 23.95
N VAL A 11 21.49 -8.56 24.80
CA VAL A 11 20.22 -9.21 24.39
C VAL A 11 19.16 -8.18 23.96
N SER A 12 19.13 -7.01 24.61
CA SER A 12 18.17 -5.93 24.29
C SER A 12 18.41 -5.29 22.91
N ALA A 13 19.67 -5.20 22.49
CA ALA A 13 20.05 -4.65 21.19
C ALA A 13 19.66 -5.60 20.05
N VAL A 14 19.86 -6.92 20.22
CA VAL A 14 19.47 -7.92 19.20
C VAL A 14 17.95 -8.01 19.06
N VAL A 15 17.20 -7.96 20.16
CA VAL A 15 15.73 -7.93 20.12
C VAL A 15 15.22 -6.67 19.43
N SER A 16 15.81 -5.50 19.71
CA SER A 16 15.45 -4.25 19.06
C SER A 16 15.80 -4.22 17.55
N LEU A 17 16.94 -4.81 17.16
CA LEU A 17 17.34 -4.99 15.76
C LEU A 17 16.43 -5.99 15.02
N LEU A 18 16.00 -7.06 15.69
CA LEU A 18 15.05 -8.03 15.15
C LEU A 18 13.67 -7.37 14.91
N LEU A 19 13.14 -6.62 15.89
CA LEU A 19 11.87 -5.91 15.72
C LEU A 19 11.92 -4.84 14.61
N ALA A 20 13.05 -4.12 14.47
CA ALA A 20 13.22 -3.14 13.40
C ALA A 20 13.35 -3.79 12.01
N GLY A 21 13.98 -4.96 11.91
CA GLY A 21 14.10 -5.73 10.67
C GLY A 21 12.77 -6.25 10.14
N LEU A 22 11.88 -6.70 11.05
CA LEU A 22 10.53 -7.13 10.65
C LEU A 22 9.66 -5.99 10.10
N ALA A 23 9.79 -4.77 10.64
CA ALA A 23 9.01 -3.63 10.18
C ALA A 23 9.35 -3.23 8.73
N ALA A 24 10.64 -3.27 8.34
CA ALA A 24 11.08 -2.94 6.99
C ALA A 24 10.70 -4.03 5.96
N ALA A 25 10.79 -5.30 6.34
CA ALA A 25 10.47 -6.45 5.48
C ALA A 25 8.96 -6.63 5.25
N SER A 26 8.11 -6.16 6.16
CA SER A 26 6.65 -6.30 6.04
C SER A 26 6.09 -5.61 4.80
N SER A 27 6.73 -4.52 4.36
CA SER A 27 6.17 -3.68 3.32
C SER A 27 6.08 -4.39 1.96
N ASP A 28 6.98 -5.32 1.65
CA ASP A 28 7.01 -6.05 0.36
C ASP A 28 6.35 -7.43 0.40
N LEU A 29 6.23 -8.05 1.57
CA LEU A 29 5.69 -9.42 1.69
C LEU A 29 4.18 -9.47 1.45
N PHE A 30 3.47 -8.37 1.69
CA PHE A 30 2.04 -8.27 1.44
C PHE A 30 1.68 -7.99 -0.04
N ASP A 31 2.61 -7.51 -0.89
CA ASP A 31 2.31 -7.19 -2.31
C ASP A 31 1.83 -8.43 -3.10
N ASN A 32 2.25 -9.64 -2.70
CA ASN A 32 1.82 -10.89 -3.34
C ASN A 32 0.47 -11.42 -2.83
N GLN A 33 0.04 -11.03 -1.62
CA GLN A 33 -1.15 -11.60 -0.97
C GLN A 33 -2.36 -10.67 -1.01
N LEU A 34 -2.15 -9.36 -1.18
CA LEU A 34 -3.19 -8.32 -1.09
C LEU A 34 -3.71 -7.83 -2.46
N GLY A 35 -3.27 -8.45 -3.55
CA GLY A 35 -3.68 -8.11 -4.91
C GLY A 35 -2.78 -7.10 -5.62
N ASP A 36 -2.96 -6.99 -6.94
CA ASP A 36 -2.18 -6.10 -7.80
C ASP A 36 -2.47 -4.62 -7.49
N ILE A 37 -1.47 -3.92 -6.94
CA ILE A 37 -1.54 -2.47 -6.72
C ILE A 37 -0.80 -1.66 -7.80
N ASN A 38 -0.41 -2.28 -8.92
CA ASN A 38 0.36 -1.60 -9.98
C ASN A 38 -0.46 -0.48 -10.62
N TYR A 39 -1.78 -0.66 -10.75
CA TYR A 39 -2.66 0.41 -11.18
C TYR A 39 -2.61 1.61 -10.21
N CYS A 40 -2.75 1.36 -8.91
CA CYS A 40 -2.69 2.41 -7.90
C CYS A 40 -1.31 3.09 -7.86
N LYS A 41 -0.20 2.34 -7.95
CA LYS A 41 1.17 2.87 -8.06
C LYS A 41 1.33 3.79 -9.29
N LYS A 42 0.78 3.42 -10.45
CA LYS A 42 0.77 4.28 -11.65
C LYS A 42 -0.05 5.55 -11.43
N GLN A 43 -1.20 5.46 -10.77
CA GLN A 43 -2.00 6.64 -10.40
C GLN A 43 -1.22 7.57 -9.46
N CYS A 44 -0.53 7.01 -8.45
CA CYS A 44 0.35 7.78 -7.56
C CYS A 44 1.43 8.55 -8.33
N GLN A 45 2.10 7.92 -9.29
CA GLN A 45 3.11 8.58 -10.14
C GLN A 45 2.51 9.73 -10.97
N ASN A 46 1.28 9.55 -11.44
CA ASN A 46 0.57 10.57 -12.21
C ASN A 46 0.06 11.72 -11.35
N THR A 47 -0.27 11.49 -10.08
CA THR A 47 -0.76 12.55 -9.18
C THR A 47 0.40 13.33 -8.54
N VAL A 48 1.50 12.65 -8.20
CA VAL A 48 2.70 13.25 -7.59
C VAL A 48 3.63 13.80 -8.69
N LYS A 49 3.19 14.85 -9.41
CA LYS A 49 3.96 15.46 -10.51
C LYS A 49 5.03 16.48 -10.07
N ASN A 50 5.09 16.83 -8.79
CA ASN A 50 5.94 17.94 -8.34
C ASN A 50 7.43 17.54 -8.22
N LYS A 51 8.33 18.35 -8.78
CA LYS A 51 9.80 18.30 -8.55
C LYS A 51 10.19 18.85 -7.17
N SER A 52 9.43 18.52 -6.13
CA SER A 52 9.79 18.89 -4.76
C SER A 52 10.88 17.96 -4.24
N PRO A 53 11.82 18.43 -3.42
CA PRO A 53 12.73 17.54 -2.69
C PRO A 53 11.99 16.53 -1.79
N ALA A 54 10.71 16.75 -1.50
CA ALA A 54 9.86 15.81 -0.76
C ALA A 54 9.15 14.77 -1.66
N LYS A 55 9.38 14.78 -2.98
CA LYS A 55 8.65 13.94 -3.95
C LYS A 55 8.65 12.46 -3.58
N ASP A 56 9.80 11.91 -3.21
CA ASP A 56 9.91 10.48 -2.90
C ASP A 56 9.15 10.11 -1.62
N SER A 57 9.14 10.99 -0.62
CA SER A 57 8.36 10.79 0.61
C SER A 57 6.86 10.79 0.31
N ILE A 58 6.40 11.74 -0.50
CA ILE A 58 5.00 11.87 -0.93
C ILE A 58 4.59 10.65 -1.77
N LEU A 59 5.42 10.22 -2.72
CA LEU A 59 5.18 9.05 -3.55
C LEU A 59 5.10 7.77 -2.69
N ASN A 60 6.02 7.62 -1.74
CA ASN A 60 6.03 6.49 -0.81
C ASN A 60 4.78 6.48 0.08
N ALA A 61 4.33 7.64 0.56
CA ALA A 61 3.08 7.74 1.31
C ALA A 61 1.87 7.29 0.47
N CYS A 62 1.82 7.68 -0.81
CA CYS A 62 0.78 7.20 -1.72
C CYS A 62 0.81 5.68 -1.93
N HIS A 63 2.00 5.10 -2.16
CA HIS A 63 2.15 3.65 -2.28
C HIS A 63 1.74 2.90 -1.00
N ARG A 64 2.01 3.48 0.17
CA ARG A 64 1.55 2.94 1.46
C ARG A 64 0.02 2.97 1.55
N GLY A 65 -0.63 4.05 1.11
CA GLY A 65 -2.09 4.12 1.00
C GLY A 65 -2.68 3.03 0.11
N CYS A 66 -2.08 2.76 -1.05
CA CYS A 66 -2.50 1.67 -1.95
C CYS A 66 -2.50 0.30 -1.23
N ARG A 67 -1.41 0.00 -0.50
CA ARG A 67 -1.25 -1.25 0.26
C ARG A 67 -2.24 -1.32 1.41
N LEU A 68 -2.39 -0.22 2.16
CA LEU A 68 -3.29 -0.12 3.31
C LEU A 68 -4.74 -0.36 2.90
N TYR A 69 -5.20 0.19 1.78
CA TYR A 69 -6.53 -0.06 1.27
C TYR A 69 -6.79 -1.55 1.02
N SER A 70 -5.83 -2.27 0.43
CA SER A 70 -5.98 -3.72 0.24
C SER A 70 -6.08 -4.48 1.57
N ILE A 71 -5.39 -4.03 2.62
CA ILE A 71 -5.55 -4.58 3.98
C ILE A 71 -6.96 -4.31 4.48
N CYS A 72 -7.42 -3.06 4.44
CA CYS A 72 -8.75 -2.67 4.90
C CYS A 72 -9.84 -3.47 4.16
N GLN A 73 -9.72 -3.61 2.84
CA GLN A 73 -10.64 -4.42 2.04
C GLN A 73 -10.62 -5.89 2.46
N PHE A 74 -9.44 -6.47 2.67
CA PHE A 74 -9.31 -7.86 3.08
C PHE A 74 -9.94 -8.11 4.46
N VAL A 75 -9.71 -7.22 5.43
CA VAL A 75 -10.26 -7.30 6.79
C VAL A 75 -11.78 -7.10 6.80
N ASN A 76 -12.27 -6.12 6.05
CA ASN A 76 -13.69 -5.77 6.02
C ASN A 76 -14.55 -6.71 5.17
N GLY A 77 -13.93 -7.58 4.38
CA GLY A 77 -14.60 -8.57 3.54
C GLY A 77 -15.64 -7.93 2.62
N ASN A 78 -16.92 -8.06 2.96
CA ASN A 78 -18.06 -7.61 2.17
C ASN A 78 -18.67 -6.27 2.63
N ALA A 79 -18.09 -5.58 3.62
CA ALA A 79 -18.57 -4.25 4.05
C ALA A 79 -18.52 -3.21 2.92
N GLY A 80 -17.73 -3.49 1.88
CA GLY A 80 -17.74 -2.76 0.63
C GLY A 80 -16.58 -1.79 0.48
N PHE A 81 -16.46 -1.28 -0.75
CA PHE A 81 -15.38 -0.40 -1.19
C PHE A 81 -15.31 0.90 -0.36
N ASN A 82 -16.46 1.52 -0.10
CA ASN A 82 -16.51 2.82 0.59
C ASN A 82 -16.04 2.72 2.04
N THR A 83 -16.51 1.72 2.81
CA THR A 83 -16.09 1.51 4.20
C THR A 83 -14.59 1.26 4.29
N SER A 84 -14.06 0.39 3.44
CA SER A 84 -12.61 0.12 3.39
C SER A 84 -11.80 1.35 3.00
N ARG A 85 -12.34 2.23 2.16
CA ARG A 85 -11.72 3.50 1.79
C ARG A 85 -11.70 4.48 2.96
N GLU A 86 -12.81 4.63 3.67
CA GLU A 86 -12.92 5.54 4.80
C GLU A 86 -11.98 5.13 5.94
N GLU A 87 -11.91 3.84 6.26
CA GLU A 87 -10.96 3.33 7.27
C GLU A 87 -9.50 3.55 6.86
N CYS A 88 -9.17 3.30 5.59
CA CYS A 88 -7.84 3.57 5.06
C CYS A 88 -7.46 5.05 5.20
N GLN A 89 -8.40 5.96 4.87
CA GLN A 89 -8.17 7.40 4.97
C GLN A 89 -8.05 7.88 6.43
N GLY A 90 -8.86 7.34 7.33
CA GLY A 90 -8.74 7.61 8.77
C GLY A 90 -7.37 7.20 9.31
N ALA A 91 -6.91 6.00 8.96
CA ALA A 91 -5.57 5.53 9.33
C ALA A 91 -4.44 6.38 8.71
N CYS A 92 -4.59 6.87 7.47
CA CYS A 92 -3.65 7.82 6.87
C CYS A 92 -3.60 9.14 7.66
N GLN A 93 -4.75 9.64 8.12
CA GLN A 93 -4.84 10.87 8.90
C GLN A 93 -4.12 10.75 10.24
N GLU A 94 -4.22 9.60 10.90
CA GLU A 94 -3.53 9.31 12.15
C GLU A 94 -2.02 9.08 11.96
N ALA A 95 -1.61 8.45 10.85
CA ALA A 95 -0.23 8.04 10.63
C ALA A 95 0.70 9.19 10.18
N TYR A 96 0.16 10.24 9.55
CA TYR A 96 0.96 11.30 8.94
C TYR A 96 0.71 12.66 9.56
N SER A 97 1.78 13.27 10.09
CA SER A 97 1.78 14.64 10.61
C SER A 97 2.01 15.71 9.54
N LYS A 98 2.63 15.34 8.40
CA LYS A 98 2.84 16.25 7.27
C LYS A 98 1.68 16.16 6.29
N LEU A 99 1.05 17.31 6.03
CA LEU A 99 -0.14 17.39 5.17
C LEU A 99 0.09 16.77 3.79
N LEU A 100 1.21 17.04 3.13
CA LEU A 100 1.47 16.51 1.77
C LEU A 100 1.63 14.98 1.75
N GLU A 101 2.18 14.39 2.80
CA GLU A 101 2.31 12.92 2.92
C GLU A 101 0.96 12.30 3.26
N GLN A 102 0.18 12.94 4.14
CA GLN A 102 -1.18 12.53 4.50
C GLN A 102 -2.14 12.54 3.29
N GLU A 103 -2.15 13.62 2.51
CA GLU A 103 -2.94 13.76 1.29
C GLU A 103 -2.55 12.72 0.24
N ALA A 104 -1.25 12.44 0.11
CA ALA A 104 -0.76 11.42 -0.79
C ALA A 104 -1.18 10.01 -0.36
N CYS A 105 -1.11 9.69 0.94
CA CYS A 105 -1.62 8.42 1.48
C CYS A 105 -3.12 8.27 1.18
N SER A 106 -3.91 9.31 1.45
CA SER A 106 -5.36 9.34 1.18
C SER A 106 -5.68 9.18 -0.32
N THR A 107 -4.84 9.76 -1.19
CA THR A 107 -4.91 9.56 -2.64
C THR A 107 -4.65 8.11 -3.02
N GLY A 108 -3.69 7.45 -2.37
CA GLY A 108 -3.43 6.02 -2.54
C GLY A 108 -4.66 5.17 -2.20
N CYS A 109 -5.31 5.45 -1.06
CA CYS A 109 -6.56 4.78 -0.68
C CYS A 109 -7.67 4.95 -1.73
N ALA A 110 -7.79 6.15 -2.32
CA ALA A 110 -8.83 6.46 -3.31
C ALA A 110 -8.52 5.95 -4.73
N SER A 111 -7.26 5.63 -5.03
CA SER A 111 -6.82 5.23 -6.37
C SER A 111 -6.99 3.73 -6.64
N GLN A 112 -7.42 2.95 -5.65
CA GLN A 112 -7.68 1.54 -5.82
C GLN A 112 -9.01 1.32 -6.56
N PRO A 113 -9.05 0.44 -7.57
CA PRO A 113 -10.26 0.22 -8.35
C PRO A 113 -11.27 -0.60 -7.54
N SER A 114 -12.55 -0.32 -7.75
CA SER A 114 -13.61 -1.12 -7.15
C SER A 114 -13.65 -2.53 -7.76
N GLU A 115 -14.14 -3.53 -7.00
CA GLU A 115 -14.39 -4.90 -7.49
C GLU A 115 -15.06 -4.96 -8.89
N PRO A 116 -16.13 -4.19 -9.19
CA PRO A 116 -16.73 -4.17 -10.52
C PRO A 116 -15.78 -3.63 -11.61
N GLU A 117 -14.90 -2.68 -11.29
CA GLU A 117 -13.87 -2.20 -12.23
C GLU A 117 -12.78 -3.24 -12.46
N ILE A 118 -12.35 -3.96 -11.42
CA ILE A 118 -11.39 -5.08 -11.54
C ILE A 118 -12.00 -6.15 -12.46
N LYS A 119 -13.26 -6.53 -12.22
CA LYS A 119 -13.97 -7.53 -13.04
C LYS A 119 -14.13 -7.07 -14.48
N ARG A 120 -14.46 -5.78 -14.71
CA ARG A 120 -14.54 -5.20 -16.05
C ARG A 120 -13.18 -5.26 -16.76
N ARG A 121 -12.10 -4.91 -16.09
CA ARG A 121 -10.73 -4.94 -16.65
C ARG A 121 -10.29 -6.36 -16.98
N LYS A 122 -10.54 -7.33 -16.10
CA LYS A 122 -10.28 -8.75 -16.36
C LYS A 122 -11.06 -9.23 -17.58
N LYS A 123 -12.35 -8.86 -17.69
CA LYS A 123 -13.17 -9.21 -18.85
C LYS A 123 -12.65 -8.59 -20.14
N ILE A 124 -12.24 -7.32 -20.13
CA ILE A 124 -11.63 -6.65 -21.29
C ILE A 124 -10.34 -7.34 -21.69
N LEU A 125 -9.47 -7.71 -20.74
CA LEU A 125 -8.22 -8.41 -21.02
C LEU A 125 -8.49 -9.77 -21.70
N ILE A 126 -9.45 -10.54 -21.19
CA ILE A 126 -9.86 -11.82 -21.78
C ILE A 126 -10.35 -11.62 -23.23
N LEU A 127 -11.21 -10.62 -23.46
CA LEU A 127 -11.71 -10.31 -24.80
C LEU A 127 -10.59 -9.94 -25.78
N ILE A 128 -9.57 -9.19 -25.34
CA ILE A 128 -8.41 -8.84 -26.17
C ILE A 128 -7.57 -10.08 -26.48
N MET A 129 -7.41 -10.99 -25.51
CA MET A 129 -6.70 -12.26 -25.74
C MET A 129 -7.44 -13.14 -26.75
N ASP A 130 -8.78 -13.25 -26.64
CA ASP A 130 -9.61 -14.00 -27.60
C ASP A 130 -9.50 -13.42 -29.02
N GLN A 131 -9.47 -12.10 -29.18
CA GLN A 131 -9.30 -11.46 -30.50
C GLN A 131 -7.92 -11.74 -31.12
N ASN A 132 -6.85 -11.73 -30.32
CA ASN A 132 -5.50 -12.05 -30.80
C ASN A 132 -5.38 -13.53 -31.22
N THR A 133 -6.00 -14.47 -30.50
CA THR A 133 -5.99 -15.89 -30.88
C THR A 133 -6.73 -16.13 -32.20
N ASN A 134 -7.85 -15.44 -32.44
CA ASN A 134 -8.58 -15.54 -33.71
C ASN A 134 -7.84 -14.88 -34.90
N THR A 135 -6.99 -13.88 -34.64
CA THR A 135 -6.23 -13.18 -35.70
C THR A 135 -4.98 -13.96 -36.12
N SER A 136 -4.41 -14.80 -35.25
CA SER A 136 -3.28 -15.69 -35.59
C SER A 136 -3.66 -16.97 -36.33
N GLN A 137 -4.95 -17.22 -36.59
CA GLN A 137 -5.45 -18.38 -37.36
C GLN A 137 -5.92 -18.03 -38.78
N ASN A 138 -5.75 -16.78 -39.25
CA ASN A 138 -6.13 -16.35 -40.59
C ASN A 138 -4.92 -15.79 -41.36
#